data_AF-A0A6A3B3J6-F1
#
_entry.id   AF-A0A6A3B3J6-F1
#
_cell.length_a   1.000
_cell.length_b   1.000
_cell.length_c   1.000
_cell.angle_alpha   90.00
_cell.angle_beta   90.00
_cell.angle_gamma   90.00
#
_symmetry.space_group_name_H-M   'P 1'
#
loop_
_entity.id
_entity.type
_entity.pdbx_description
1 polymer ?
#
loop_
_entity_poly.entity_id
_entity_poly.type
_entity_poly.pdbx_seq_one_letter_code
_entity_poly.pdbx_strand_id
1 'polypeptide(L)'
;MTRAQTSHPLDPLSAAEISVAVATVRAAGATPEVRDSMRFIEVVLVEPDKYVVALADAYFFPPFQPSLLPRTKRGPVIPSKLPPRRARLVVYNKRSNELSIWIVQLSEAHAATRGGHHRGKVISSNVVPYVQPPMDAMEYAECEAVVKDFPPFQEAMKKRGIEDMDLVMVDPWCAGYHSNADAPSRRLAKPLII
;
A
#
# COMPACT_ATOMS: atom_id res chain seq x y z
N MET A 1 -6.08 34.27 1.78
CA MET A 1 -6.08 33.61 3.09
C MET A 1 -5.50 32.21 2.90
N THR A 2 -4.31 31.94 3.42
CA THR A 2 -3.74 30.58 3.47
C THR A 2 -4.69 29.72 4.30
N ARG A 3 -5.29 28.71 3.66
CA ARG A 3 -6.30 27.85 4.28
C ARG A 3 -5.63 27.09 5.43
N ALA A 4 -6.26 27.08 6.60
CA ALA A 4 -5.78 26.31 7.73
C ALA A 4 -5.61 24.84 7.32
N GLN A 5 -4.47 24.24 7.67
CA GLN A 5 -4.21 22.85 7.37
C GLN A 5 -5.21 21.99 8.15
N THR A 6 -5.99 21.18 7.45
CA THR A 6 -7.13 20.44 8.03
C THR A 6 -6.79 19.04 8.49
N SER A 7 -5.63 18.51 8.11
CA SER A 7 -5.12 17.20 8.54
C SER A 7 -3.74 17.32 9.16
N HIS A 8 -3.59 16.69 10.32
CA HIS A 8 -2.32 16.57 11.00
C HIS A 8 -1.35 15.77 10.12
N PRO A 9 -0.05 16.13 10.06
CA PRO A 9 0.93 15.40 9.25
C PRO A 9 1.00 13.90 9.51
N LEU A 10 0.64 13.42 10.70
CA LEU A 10 0.58 12.00 11.08
C LEU A 10 -0.80 11.36 10.90
N ASP A 11 -1.82 12.10 10.49
CA ASP A 11 -3.12 11.49 10.21
C ASP A 11 -2.95 10.42 9.12
N PRO A 12 -3.58 9.25 9.25
CA PRO A 12 -3.52 8.21 8.23
C PRO A 12 -4.01 8.74 6.88
N LEU A 13 -3.66 8.04 5.80
CA LEU A 13 -4.17 8.41 4.48
C LEU A 13 -5.69 8.32 4.44
N SER A 14 -6.34 9.36 3.94
CA SER A 14 -7.77 9.31 3.64
C SER A 14 -8.08 8.38 2.46
N ALA A 15 -9.32 7.93 2.32
CA ALA A 15 -9.76 7.13 1.18
C ALA A 15 -9.48 7.80 -0.18
N ALA A 16 -9.61 9.13 -0.24
CA ALA A 16 -9.29 9.92 -1.43
C ALA A 16 -7.78 9.91 -1.73
N GLU A 17 -6.93 10.07 -0.72
CA GLU A 17 -5.47 9.98 -0.88
C GLU A 17 -5.03 8.59 -1.34
N ILE A 18 -5.61 7.53 -0.79
CA ILE A 18 -5.35 6.14 -1.20
C ILE A 18 -5.73 5.94 -2.68
N SER A 19 -6.93 6.41 -3.07
CA SER A 19 -7.40 6.29 -4.46
C SER A 19 -6.51 7.05 -5.44
N VAL A 20 -6.07 8.26 -5.08
CA VAL A 20 -5.11 9.03 -5.90
C VAL A 20 -3.76 8.33 -6.00
N ALA A 21 -3.24 7.79 -4.90
CA ALA A 21 -1.96 7.08 -4.88
C ALA A 21 -1.99 5.84 -5.80
N VAL A 22 -3.02 5.00 -5.66
CA VAL A 22 -3.22 3.79 -6.48
C VAL A 22 -3.39 4.15 -7.95
N ALA A 23 -4.25 5.13 -8.27
CA ALA A 23 -4.46 5.57 -9.65
C ALA A 23 -3.18 6.13 -10.28
N THR A 24 -2.38 6.87 -9.51
CA THR A 24 -1.10 7.42 -9.96
C THR A 24 -0.10 6.31 -10.31
N VAL A 25 0.03 5.28 -9.46
CA VAL A 25 0.93 4.15 -9.73
C VAL A 25 0.42 3.29 -10.90
N ARG A 26 -0.89 2.99 -10.97
CA ARG A 26 -1.47 2.28 -12.12
C ARG A 26 -1.23 3.04 -13.42
N ALA A 27 -1.44 4.36 -13.44
CA ALA A 27 -1.22 5.16 -14.65
C ALA A 27 0.25 5.18 -15.10
N ALA A 28 1.19 5.03 -14.15
CA ALA A 28 2.63 4.96 -14.45
C ALA A 28 3.08 3.61 -15.02
N GLY A 29 2.25 2.55 -14.97
CA GLY A 29 2.57 1.27 -15.59
C GLY A 29 2.71 1.40 -17.11
N ALA A 30 3.71 0.75 -17.71
CA ALA A 30 4.04 0.92 -19.13
C ALA A 30 2.97 0.39 -20.09
N THR A 31 2.35 -0.76 -19.77
CA THR A 31 1.34 -1.41 -20.63
C THR A 31 0.10 -1.81 -19.81
N PRO A 32 -1.09 -1.99 -20.44
CA PRO A 32 -2.28 -2.47 -19.75
C PRO A 32 -2.04 -3.75 -18.96
N GLU A 33 -1.31 -4.71 -19.52
CA GLU A 33 -1.04 -6.01 -18.89
C GLU A 33 -0.21 -5.87 -17.61
N VAL A 34 0.75 -4.94 -17.60
CA VAL A 34 1.52 -4.61 -16.39
C VAL A 34 0.61 -4.00 -15.35
N ARG A 35 -0.26 -3.06 -15.74
CA ARG A 35 -1.21 -2.37 -14.85
C ARG A 35 -2.21 -3.33 -14.22
N ASP A 36 -2.76 -4.23 -15.01
CA ASP A 36 -3.78 -5.21 -14.57
C ASP A 36 -3.16 -6.32 -13.71
N SER A 37 -1.85 -6.48 -13.77
CA SER A 37 -1.09 -7.44 -12.96
C SER A 37 -0.62 -6.87 -11.61
N MET A 38 -0.84 -5.57 -11.34
CA MET A 38 -0.45 -4.93 -10.08
C MET A 38 -1.42 -5.28 -8.93
N ARG A 39 -0.88 -5.87 -7.88
CA ARG A 39 -1.49 -6.01 -6.55
C ARG A 39 -0.87 -4.99 -5.61
N PHE A 40 -1.71 -4.24 -4.89
CA PHE A 40 -1.30 -3.21 -3.94
C PHE A 40 -1.35 -3.81 -2.54
N ILE A 41 -0.20 -4.31 -2.06
CA ILE A 41 -0.10 -5.03 -0.79
C ILE A 41 -0.19 -4.06 0.39
N GLU A 42 0.36 -2.86 0.23
CA GLU A 42 0.36 -1.83 1.24
C GLU A 42 0.21 -0.45 0.57
N VAL A 43 -0.61 0.42 1.16
CA VAL A 43 -0.73 1.84 0.80
C VAL A 43 -0.82 2.65 2.09
N VAL A 44 0.29 3.25 2.51
CA VAL A 44 0.40 3.93 3.81
C VAL A 44 1.02 5.31 3.67
N LEU A 45 0.83 6.15 4.69
CA LEU A 45 1.48 7.44 4.79
C LEU A 45 3.01 7.25 4.93
N VAL A 46 3.78 8.02 4.18
CA VAL A 46 5.18 8.27 4.54
C VAL A 46 5.17 9.29 5.66
N GLU A 47 5.46 8.83 6.87
CA GLU A 47 5.58 9.74 8.02
C GLU A 47 6.60 10.84 7.71
N PRO A 48 6.27 12.11 7.98
CA PRO A 48 7.16 13.22 7.73
C PRO A 48 8.29 13.24 8.77
N ASP A 49 9.36 13.96 8.45
CA ASP A 49 10.48 14.14 9.38
C ASP A 49 10.01 14.68 10.74
N LYS A 50 10.66 14.26 11.82
CA LYS A 50 10.31 14.62 13.20
C LYS A 50 10.13 16.14 13.41
N TYR A 51 10.94 16.97 12.76
CA TYR A 51 10.84 18.42 12.89
C TYR A 51 9.56 19.00 12.23
N VAL A 52 9.03 18.34 11.20
CA VAL A 52 7.77 18.73 10.53
C VAL A 52 6.60 18.49 11.47
N VAL A 53 6.59 17.36 12.19
CA VAL A 53 5.60 17.06 13.22
C VAL A 53 5.66 18.10 14.33
N ALA A 54 6.86 18.36 14.87
CA ALA A 54 7.04 19.36 15.92
C ALA A 54 6.59 20.77 15.48
N LEU A 55 6.83 21.14 14.22
CA LEU A 55 6.35 22.40 13.64
C LEU A 55 4.82 22.41 13.52
N ALA A 56 4.21 21.30 13.11
CA ALA A 56 2.76 21.17 13.02
C ALA A 56 2.10 21.35 14.39
N ASP A 57 2.60 20.66 15.41
CA ASP A 57 2.11 20.75 16.79
C ASP A 57 2.30 22.16 17.36
N ALA A 58 3.38 22.85 17.01
CA ALA A 58 3.68 24.18 17.53
C ALA A 58 2.87 25.31 16.88
N TYR A 59 2.48 25.17 15.61
CA TYR A 59 1.95 26.29 14.82
C TYR A 59 0.66 26.03 14.05
N PHE A 60 0.29 24.77 13.81
CA PHE A 60 -0.82 24.40 12.91
C PHE A 60 -1.96 23.68 13.63
N PHE A 61 -1.73 23.03 14.78
CA PHE A 61 -2.73 22.23 15.49
C PHE A 61 -2.79 22.55 17.01
N PRO A 62 -3.98 22.57 17.65
CA PRO A 62 -4.12 22.76 19.10
C PRO A 62 -3.43 21.68 19.93
N PRO A 63 -3.06 21.94 21.22
CA PRO A 63 -3.43 23.10 22.04
C PRO A 63 -2.52 24.32 21.87
N PHE A 64 -1.45 24.23 21.08
CA PHE A 64 -0.50 25.33 20.94
C PHE A 64 -1.03 26.38 19.95
N GLN A 65 -1.53 27.49 20.50
CA GLN A 65 -1.82 28.71 19.74
C GLN A 65 -0.68 29.72 19.97
N PRO A 66 -0.11 30.31 18.90
CA PRO A 66 1.15 31.06 18.95
C PRO A 66 0.93 32.47 19.53
N SER A 67 0.65 32.56 20.82
CA SER A 67 0.71 33.83 21.56
C SER A 67 2.14 34.16 22.03
N LEU A 68 3.09 33.21 21.93
CA LEU A 68 4.45 33.30 22.50
C LEU A 68 5.58 33.28 21.46
N LEU A 69 5.36 33.84 20.27
CA LEU A 69 6.44 33.99 19.31
C LEU A 69 7.32 35.21 19.66
N PRO A 70 8.65 35.05 19.85
CA PRO A 70 9.54 36.18 20.12
C PRO A 70 9.52 37.15 18.94
N ARG A 71 9.11 38.39 19.19
CA ARG A 71 9.22 39.50 18.23
C ARG A 71 10.70 39.88 18.08
N THR A 72 11.42 39.24 17.16
CA THR A 72 12.73 39.73 16.72
C THR A 72 12.55 40.81 15.65
N LYS A 73 13.53 41.72 15.47
CA LYS A 73 13.49 42.81 14.48
C LYS A 73 13.34 42.37 13.01
N ARG A 74 13.40 41.06 12.71
CA ARG A 74 13.12 40.44 11.41
C ARG A 74 11.94 39.44 11.41
N GLY A 75 11.24 39.30 12.54
CA GLY A 75 10.14 38.35 12.73
C GLY A 75 10.60 36.87 12.70
N PRO A 76 9.90 35.95 13.38
CA PRO A 76 10.11 34.52 13.15
C PRO A 76 9.62 34.14 11.75
N VAL A 77 10.46 33.44 10.98
CA VAL A 77 10.06 32.82 9.71
C VAL A 77 9.28 31.55 10.04
N ILE A 78 7.99 31.70 10.35
CA ILE A 78 7.08 30.56 10.47
C ILE A 78 6.79 30.09 9.05
N PRO A 79 7.04 28.81 8.69
CA PRO A 79 6.60 28.27 7.42
C PRO A 79 5.09 28.47 7.29
N SER A 80 4.64 29.01 6.16
CA SER A 80 3.22 29.24 5.91
C SER A 80 2.45 27.96 5.56
N LYS A 81 3.17 26.85 5.34
CA LYS A 81 2.63 25.56 4.90
C LYS A 81 3.59 24.42 5.25
N LEU A 82 3.05 23.28 5.67
CA LEU A 82 3.81 22.06 5.88
C LEU A 82 4.17 21.37 4.54
N PRO A 83 5.21 20.52 4.49
CA PRO A 83 5.55 19.74 3.31
C PRO A 83 4.35 18.90 2.79
N PRO A 84 4.30 18.60 1.49
CA PRO A 84 3.23 17.77 0.94
C PRO A 84 3.30 16.36 1.52
N ARG A 85 2.13 15.80 1.85
CA ARG A 85 1.97 14.42 2.27
C ARG A 85 2.40 13.48 1.13
N ARG A 86 2.98 12.34 1.50
CA ARG A 86 3.43 11.31 0.56
C ARG A 86 2.85 9.96 0.97
N ALA A 87 2.51 9.13 0.00
CA ALA A 87 2.11 7.75 0.20
C ALA A 87 3.25 6.82 -0.22
N ARG A 88 3.51 5.79 0.58
CA ARG A 88 4.34 4.63 0.23
C ARG A 88 3.42 3.51 -0.22
N LEU A 89 3.73 2.91 -1.37
CA LEU A 89 2.99 1.76 -1.89
C LEU A 89 3.94 0.58 -2.10
N VAL A 90 3.58 -0.58 -1.57
CA VAL A 90 4.22 -1.86 -1.89
C VAL A 90 3.38 -2.53 -2.96
N VAL A 91 3.96 -2.70 -4.15
CA VAL A 91 3.26 -3.23 -5.31
C VAL A 91 3.92 -4.51 -5.75
N TYR A 92 3.12 -5.58 -5.83
CA TYR A 92 3.52 -6.87 -6.37
C TYR A 92 2.96 -7.03 -7.78
N ASN A 93 3.81 -7.38 -8.74
CA ASN A 93 3.37 -7.68 -10.10
C ASN A 93 3.28 -9.20 -10.29
N LYS A 94 2.06 -9.73 -10.40
CA LYS A 94 1.85 -11.19 -10.52
C LYS A 94 2.43 -11.80 -11.80
N ARG A 95 2.66 -10.99 -12.84
CA ARG A 95 3.21 -11.46 -14.13
C ARG A 95 4.73 -11.54 -14.10
N SER A 96 5.40 -10.50 -13.59
CA SER A 96 6.87 -10.50 -13.49
C SER A 96 7.40 -11.14 -12.21
N ASN A 97 6.53 -11.43 -11.23
CA ASN A 97 6.91 -11.87 -9.88
C ASN A 97 7.83 -10.86 -9.16
N GLU A 98 7.73 -9.58 -9.50
CA GLU A 98 8.54 -8.51 -8.92
C GLU A 98 7.77 -7.75 -7.83
N LEU A 99 8.47 -7.40 -6.76
CA LEU A 99 8.04 -6.40 -5.79
C LEU A 99 8.67 -5.06 -6.13
N SER A 100 7.88 -3.99 -6.04
CA SER A 100 8.36 -2.62 -6.15
C SER A 100 7.80 -1.74 -5.04
N ILE A 101 8.61 -0.77 -4.59
CA ILE A 101 8.22 0.24 -3.62
C ILE A 101 8.12 1.58 -4.34
N TRP A 102 6.96 2.22 -4.22
CA TRP A 102 6.64 3.49 -4.84
C TRP A 102 6.44 4.56 -3.77
N ILE A 103 6.94 5.76 -4.04
CA ILE A 103 6.62 6.96 -3.25
C ILE A 103 5.85 7.91 -4.15
N VAL A 104 4.62 8.24 -3.75
CA VAL A 104 3.75 9.18 -4.45
C VAL A 104 3.56 10.41 -3.58
N GLN A 105 3.91 11.58 -4.09
CA GLN A 105 3.53 12.85 -3.48
C GLN A 105 2.07 13.15 -3.83
N LEU A 106 1.30 13.48 -2.81
CA LEU A 106 -0.11 13.80 -2.90
C LEU A 106 -0.28 15.32 -3.11
N SER A 107 -1.14 15.70 -4.06
CA SER A 107 -1.63 17.08 -4.15
C SER A 107 -2.71 17.30 -3.08
N GLU A 108 -2.84 18.53 -2.56
CA GLU A 108 -3.70 18.82 -1.38
C GLU A 108 -5.11 18.20 -1.51
N ALA A 109 -5.50 17.48 -0.45
CA ALA A 109 -6.59 16.51 -0.43
C ALA A 109 -8.00 17.14 -0.36
N HIS A 110 -8.30 18.21 -1.09
CA HIS A 110 -9.61 18.91 -1.01
C HIS A 110 -10.44 18.93 -2.31
N ALA A 111 -10.15 18.08 -3.28
CA ALA A 111 -10.97 17.96 -4.49
C ALA A 111 -11.91 16.74 -4.49
N ALA A 112 -12.47 16.37 -3.34
CA ALA A 112 -13.44 15.27 -3.22
C ALA A 112 -14.82 15.53 -3.87
N THR A 113 -14.99 16.56 -4.71
CA THR A 113 -16.33 16.95 -5.19
C THR A 113 -16.49 17.18 -6.68
N ARG A 114 -15.46 17.13 -7.53
CA ARG A 114 -15.64 17.30 -8.99
C ARG A 114 -14.63 16.43 -9.74
N GLY A 115 -15.13 15.53 -10.59
CA GLY A 115 -14.40 14.51 -11.35
C GLY A 115 -13.30 15.00 -12.29
N GLY A 116 -12.30 15.69 -11.76
CA GLY A 116 -11.06 16.02 -12.44
C GLY A 116 -10.01 14.93 -12.22
N HIS A 117 -9.13 14.75 -13.20
CA HIS A 117 -7.99 13.84 -13.11
C HIS A 117 -7.07 14.25 -11.95
N HIS A 118 -7.23 13.64 -10.79
CA HIS A 118 -6.41 13.91 -9.61
C HIS A 118 -5.00 13.35 -9.85
N ARG A 119 -4.00 14.22 -9.89
CA ARG A 119 -2.60 13.83 -10.16
C ARG A 119 -1.82 13.81 -8.86
N GLY A 120 -1.55 12.60 -8.35
CA GLY A 120 -0.35 12.37 -7.55
C GLY A 120 0.88 12.51 -8.44
N LYS A 121 2.04 12.73 -7.84
CA LYS A 121 3.32 12.72 -8.54
C LYS A 121 4.16 11.57 -8.03
N VAL A 122 4.56 10.66 -8.92
CA VAL A 122 5.57 9.64 -8.58
C VAL A 122 6.88 10.36 -8.27
N ILE A 123 7.38 10.15 -7.05
CA ILE A 123 8.67 10.67 -6.59
C ILE A 123 9.76 9.63 -6.80
N SER A 124 9.45 8.36 -6.54
CA SER A 124 10.34 7.24 -6.79
C SER A 124 9.56 5.95 -7.04
N SER A 125 10.21 5.04 -7.75
CA SER A 125 9.77 3.67 -7.99
C SER A 125 11.01 2.79 -8.04
N ASN A 126 11.10 1.83 -7.13
CA ASN A 126 12.26 0.95 -7.02
C ASN A 126 11.79 -0.51 -6.96
N VAL A 127 12.27 -1.34 -7.89
CA VAL A 127 12.14 -2.80 -7.77
C VAL A 127 13.06 -3.28 -6.65
N VAL A 128 12.55 -4.13 -5.78
CA VAL A 128 13.34 -4.76 -4.72
C VAL A 128 13.56 -6.22 -5.13
N PRO A 129 14.79 -6.60 -5.51
CA PRO A 129 15.07 -7.94 -5.99
C PRO A 129 15.05 -8.94 -4.82
N TYR A 130 14.74 -10.20 -5.13
CA TYR A 130 14.84 -11.33 -4.21
C TYR A 130 14.01 -11.21 -2.91
N VAL A 131 12.85 -10.55 -2.97
CA VAL A 131 11.91 -10.47 -1.86
C VAL A 131 10.50 -10.84 -2.30
N GLN A 132 9.65 -11.24 -1.34
CA GLN A 132 8.24 -11.49 -1.56
C GLN A 132 7.43 -10.72 -0.52
N PRO A 133 6.36 -10.00 -0.92
CA PRO A 133 5.46 -9.38 0.02
C PRO A 133 4.56 -10.41 0.73
N PRO A 134 3.90 -10.03 1.84
CA PRO A 134 2.79 -10.78 2.41
C PRO A 134 1.75 -11.18 1.35
N MET A 135 1.02 -12.27 1.62
CA MET A 135 -0.12 -12.68 0.80
C MET A 135 -1.28 -11.69 1.01
N ASP A 136 -1.90 -11.24 -0.07
CA ASP A 136 -3.15 -10.46 -0.01
C ASP A 136 -4.37 -11.39 0.08
N ALA A 137 -5.52 -10.85 0.50
CA ALA A 137 -6.75 -11.63 0.67
C ALA A 137 -7.23 -12.32 -0.63
N MET A 138 -6.93 -11.75 -1.80
CA MET A 138 -7.31 -12.37 -3.08
C MET A 138 -6.49 -13.64 -3.34
N GLU A 139 -5.23 -13.69 -2.91
CA GLU A 139 -4.42 -14.91 -2.98
C GLU A 139 -4.94 -16.02 -2.08
N TYR A 140 -5.61 -15.70 -0.97
CA TYR A 140 -6.23 -16.73 -0.13
C TYR A 140 -7.33 -17.45 -0.90
N ALA A 141 -8.25 -16.67 -1.49
CA ALA A 141 -9.34 -17.20 -2.31
C ALA A 141 -8.83 -17.93 -3.57
N GLU A 142 -7.80 -17.39 -4.25
CA GLU A 142 -7.20 -18.03 -5.41
C GLU A 142 -6.51 -19.35 -5.04
N CYS A 143 -5.81 -19.41 -3.91
CA CYS A 143 -5.16 -20.64 -3.45
C CYS A 143 -6.18 -21.73 -3.16
N GLU A 144 -7.28 -21.40 -2.47
CA GLU A 144 -8.36 -22.34 -2.20
C GLU A 144 -8.99 -22.87 -3.49
N ALA A 145 -9.37 -21.98 -4.41
CA ALA A 145 -9.95 -22.35 -5.69
C ALA A 145 -9.02 -23.27 -6.49
N VAL A 146 -7.73 -22.89 -6.60
CA VAL A 146 -6.73 -23.68 -7.34
C VAL A 146 -6.56 -25.08 -6.75
N VAL A 147 -6.54 -25.21 -5.42
CA VAL A 147 -6.44 -26.52 -4.76
C VAL A 147 -7.69 -27.36 -5.00
N LYS A 148 -8.88 -26.79 -4.81
CA LYS A 148 -10.16 -27.49 -4.99
C LYS A 148 -10.42 -27.90 -6.44
N ASP A 149 -9.93 -27.13 -7.41
CA ASP A 149 -10.05 -27.44 -8.84
C ASP A 149 -8.97 -28.41 -9.35
N PHE A 150 -7.98 -28.77 -8.53
CA PHE A 150 -6.87 -29.62 -8.96
C PHE A 150 -7.28 -31.10 -8.98
N PRO A 151 -7.35 -31.77 -10.16
CA PRO A 151 -7.89 -33.13 -10.24
C PRO A 151 -7.15 -34.16 -9.37
N PRO A 152 -5.80 -34.16 -9.28
CA PRO A 152 -5.11 -35.07 -8.37
C PRO A 152 -5.44 -34.85 -6.89
N PHE A 153 -5.80 -33.63 -6.48
CA PHE A 153 -6.27 -33.35 -5.12
C PHE A 153 -7.68 -33.93 -4.90
N GLN A 154 -8.61 -33.69 -5.84
CA GLN A 154 -9.96 -34.26 -5.79
C GLN A 154 -9.94 -35.80 -5.70
N GLU A 155 -9.10 -36.47 -6.51
CA GLU A 155 -8.93 -37.92 -6.46
C GLU A 155 -8.33 -38.38 -5.12
N ALA A 156 -7.44 -37.60 -4.51
CA ALA A 156 -6.89 -37.90 -3.20
C ALA A 156 -7.95 -37.74 -2.08
N MET A 157 -8.84 -36.76 -2.19
CA MET A 157 -9.96 -36.55 -1.27
C MET A 157 -11.02 -37.66 -1.41
N LYS A 158 -11.35 -38.07 -2.64
CA LYS A 158 -12.27 -39.19 -2.90
C LYS A 158 -11.79 -40.50 -2.29
N LYS A 159 -10.48 -40.80 -2.39
CA LYS A 159 -9.86 -41.98 -1.72
C LYS A 159 -9.96 -41.93 -0.20
N ARG A 160 -10.19 -40.75 0.39
CA ARG A 160 -10.40 -40.53 1.82
C ARG A 160 -11.88 -40.47 2.20
N GLY A 161 -12.79 -40.72 1.27
CA GLY A 161 -14.25 -40.67 1.49
C GLY A 161 -14.83 -39.26 1.50
N ILE A 162 -14.10 -38.28 0.99
CA ILE A 162 -14.55 -36.88 0.87
C ILE A 162 -14.96 -36.64 -0.58
N GLU A 163 -16.25 -36.47 -0.81
CA GLU A 163 -16.83 -36.27 -2.15
C GLU A 163 -17.32 -34.84 -2.38
N ASP A 164 -17.64 -34.10 -1.30
CA ASP A 164 -18.10 -32.72 -1.35
C ASP A 164 -16.94 -31.76 -1.08
N MET A 165 -16.50 -31.05 -2.12
CA MET A 165 -15.41 -30.08 -2.03
C MET A 165 -15.82 -28.73 -1.45
N ASP A 166 -17.13 -28.45 -1.34
CA ASP A 166 -17.61 -27.22 -0.71
C ASP A 166 -17.38 -27.26 0.81
N LEU A 167 -17.29 -28.45 1.40
CA LEU A 167 -17.02 -28.66 2.83
C LEU A 167 -15.54 -28.70 3.20
N VAL A 168 -14.64 -28.83 2.22
CA VAL A 168 -13.19 -28.84 2.48
C VAL A 168 -12.69 -27.42 2.66
N MET A 169 -11.86 -27.19 3.67
CA MET A 169 -11.22 -25.89 3.87
C MET A 169 -9.76 -25.97 3.43
N VAL A 170 -9.31 -24.92 2.73
CA VAL A 170 -7.91 -24.75 2.33
C VAL A 170 -7.41 -23.50 3.02
N ASP A 171 -6.47 -23.66 3.95
CA ASP A 171 -5.85 -22.56 4.68
C ASP A 171 -4.47 -22.25 4.09
N PRO A 172 -4.30 -21.17 3.30
CA PRO A 172 -3.06 -20.87 2.61
C PRO A 172 -1.99 -20.30 3.55
N TRP A 173 -0.90 -21.05 3.73
CA TRP A 173 0.26 -20.57 4.47
C TRP A 173 1.39 -20.16 3.52
N CYS A 174 2.17 -19.17 3.94
CA CYS A 174 3.40 -18.83 3.24
C CYS A 174 4.35 -20.04 3.24
N ALA A 175 5.11 -20.22 2.15
CA ALA A 175 5.96 -21.41 2.01
C ALA A 175 7.13 -21.48 3.02
N GLY A 176 7.40 -20.38 3.74
CA GLY A 176 8.61 -20.22 4.55
C GLY A 176 9.86 -20.29 3.69
N TYR A 177 10.98 -20.72 4.29
CA TYR A 177 12.21 -20.99 3.56
C TYR A 177 12.89 -22.22 4.15
N HIS A 178 12.89 -23.33 3.42
CA HIS A 178 13.57 -24.57 3.82
C HIS A 178 14.77 -24.86 2.92
N SER A 179 14.70 -24.53 1.64
CA SER A 179 15.79 -24.73 0.68
C SER A 179 15.76 -23.69 -0.45
N ASN A 180 16.76 -23.74 -1.34
CA ASN A 180 16.79 -22.91 -2.56
C ASN A 180 15.57 -23.11 -3.48
N ALA A 181 14.81 -24.21 -3.33
CA ALA A 181 13.56 -24.39 -4.05
C ALA A 181 12.45 -23.43 -3.58
N ASP A 182 12.54 -22.91 -2.34
CA ASP A 182 11.63 -21.90 -1.78
C ASP A 182 12.13 -20.46 -2.05
N ALA A 183 13.22 -20.30 -2.81
CA ALA A 183 13.71 -18.98 -3.18
C ALA A 183 12.62 -18.16 -3.89
N PRO A 184 12.64 -16.82 -3.77
CA PRO A 184 11.57 -15.94 -4.25
C PRO A 184 11.49 -15.82 -5.79
N SER A 185 12.08 -16.77 -6.54
CA SER A 185 11.93 -16.92 -7.98
C SER A 185 10.51 -17.34 -8.39
N ARG A 186 9.73 -17.88 -7.44
CA ARG A 186 8.30 -18.15 -7.57
C ARG A 186 7.56 -17.63 -6.35
N ARG A 187 6.27 -17.31 -6.53
CA ARG A 187 5.35 -17.04 -5.42
C ARG A 187 4.67 -18.35 -5.01
N LEU A 188 5.00 -18.83 -3.82
CA LEU A 188 4.62 -20.16 -3.34
C LEU A 188 3.80 -20.06 -2.05
N ALA A 189 2.78 -20.91 -1.95
CA ALA A 189 2.05 -21.19 -0.72
C ALA A 189 2.12 -22.70 -0.41
N LYS A 190 2.04 -23.04 0.87
CA LYS A 190 1.96 -24.42 1.38
C LYS A 190 0.66 -24.56 2.17
N PRO A 191 -0.49 -24.70 1.51
CA PRO A 191 -1.77 -24.69 2.18
C PRO A 191 -1.95 -25.92 3.09
N LEU A 192 -2.66 -25.72 4.20
CA LEU A 192 -3.16 -26.79 5.06
C LEU A 192 -4.59 -27.14 4.63
N ILE A 193 -4.91 -28.42 4.67
CA ILE A 193 -6.24 -28.94 4.33
C ILE A 193 -6.92 -29.35 5.63
N ILE A 194 -8.09 -28.78 5.89
CA ILE A 194 -8.85 -28.94 7.13
C ILE A 194 -10.26 -29.45 6.80
#